data_AF-A0A1A8DXY9-F1
#
_entry.id   AF-A0A1A8DXY9-F1
#
_cell.length_a   1.000
_cell.length_b   1.000
_cell.length_c   1.000
_cell.angle_alpha   90.00
_cell.angle_beta   90.00
_cell.angle_gamma   90.00
#
_symmetry.space_group_name_H-M   'P 1'
#
loop_
_entity.id
_entity.type
_entity.pdbx_description
1 polymer ?
#
loop_
_entity_poly.entity_id
_entity_poly.type
_entity_poly.pdbx_seq_one_letter_code
_entity_poly.pdbx_strand_id
1 'polypeptide(L)'
;MNIKEFKIDYTGVDMSSPCYNCSQNLSWNSSRPCACSLPFYLDQPYDSNVFMYYGLPATGIAWWTDKHVKFRNPGGNENLPAAFQGTMKPVNWHWPVYELDSDPENNGFINEDFIVWMRTAALPTFRKLYRIIQRKNNMVPTLPRG
;
A
#
# COMPACT_ATOMS: atom_id res chain seq x y z
N MET A 1 1.19 19.23 9.99
CA MET A 1 1.73 19.28 8.62
C MET A 1 0.64 18.74 7.71
N ASN A 2 0.15 19.54 6.76
CA ASN A 2 -0.86 19.09 5.81
C ASN A 2 -0.12 18.59 4.56
N ILE A 3 -0.01 17.27 4.39
CA ILE A 3 0.62 16.68 3.20
C ILE A 3 -0.40 16.78 2.07
N LYS A 4 -0.02 17.41 0.96
CA LYS A 4 -0.82 17.42 -0.28
C LYS A 4 -0.38 16.24 -1.15
N GLU A 5 -1.33 15.47 -1.65
CA GLU A 5 -1.06 14.30 -2.49
C GLU A 5 -1.71 14.47 -3.87
N PHE A 6 -0.97 14.10 -4.92
CA PHE A 6 -1.46 14.04 -6.29
C PHE A 6 -1.19 12.65 -6.85
N LYS A 7 -2.22 12.00 -7.38
CA LYS A 7 -2.13 10.61 -7.87
C LYS A 7 -2.29 10.57 -9.38
N ILE A 8 -1.34 9.91 -10.05
CA ILE A 8 -1.33 9.71 -11.50
C ILE A 8 -1.23 8.20 -11.78
N ASP A 9 -2.03 7.69 -12.72
CA ASP A 9 -1.81 6.34 -13.24
C ASP A 9 -0.68 6.37 -14.27
N TYR A 10 0.44 5.73 -13.93
CA TYR A 10 1.62 5.62 -14.78
C TYR A 10 1.79 4.26 -15.45
N THR A 11 0.84 3.34 -15.25
CA THR A 11 0.99 1.94 -15.68
C THR A 11 0.70 1.72 -17.17
N GLY A 12 0.13 2.70 -17.87
CA GLY A 12 -0.18 2.58 -19.30
C GLY A 12 -1.25 1.53 -19.61
N VAL A 13 -2.11 1.19 -18.64
CA VAL A 13 -3.19 0.21 -18.85
C VAL A 13 -4.35 0.77 -19.66
N ASP A 14 -4.60 2.06 -19.54
CA ASP A 14 -5.62 2.77 -20.30
C ASP A 14 -5.12 2.98 -21.74
N MET A 15 -5.98 2.69 -22.72
CA MET A 15 -5.75 2.96 -24.15
C MET A 15 -5.49 4.43 -24.44
N SER A 16 -6.01 5.34 -23.60
CA SER A 16 -5.80 6.79 -23.72
C SER A 16 -4.43 7.25 -23.19
N SER A 17 -3.72 6.39 -22.46
CA SER A 17 -2.46 6.76 -21.82
C SER A 17 -1.35 6.95 -22.85
N PRO A 18 -0.52 8.01 -22.74
CA PRO A 18 0.71 8.15 -23.52
C PRO A 18 1.63 6.92 -23.40
N CYS A 19 1.52 6.16 -22.30
CA CYS A 19 2.33 4.97 -22.05
C CYS A 19 1.70 3.68 -22.57
N TYR A 20 0.51 3.72 -23.17
CA TYR A 20 -0.18 2.52 -23.64
C TYR A 20 0.67 1.70 -24.64
N ASN A 21 1.35 2.37 -25.57
CA ASN A 21 2.23 1.69 -26.54
C ASN A 21 3.45 1.05 -25.90
N CYS A 22 3.99 1.63 -24.81
CA CYS A 22 5.07 1.01 -24.04
C CYS A 22 4.58 -0.12 -23.13
N SER A 23 3.28 -0.11 -22.82
CA SER A 23 2.68 -1.14 -22.00
C SER A 23 2.48 -2.42 -22.82
N GLN A 24 2.13 -2.26 -24.09
CA GLN A 24 1.87 -3.34 -25.04
C GLN A 24 3.10 -4.23 -25.31
N ASN A 25 2.90 -5.53 -25.08
CA ASN A 25 3.64 -6.66 -25.61
C ASN A 25 5.16 -6.44 -25.84
N LEU A 26 5.90 -6.38 -24.73
CA LEU A 26 7.34 -6.65 -24.76
C LEU A 26 7.52 -8.14 -25.11
N SER A 27 7.61 -8.47 -26.40
CA SER A 27 8.31 -9.68 -26.81
C SER A 27 9.62 -9.70 -26.04
N TRP A 28 9.94 -10.80 -25.36
CA TRP A 28 11.17 -10.98 -24.58
C TRP A 28 12.47 -10.69 -25.38
N ASN A 29 12.34 -10.51 -26.71
CA ASN A 29 13.40 -10.15 -27.66
C ASN A 29 13.31 -8.71 -28.23
N SER A 30 12.41 -7.85 -27.76
CA SER A 30 12.36 -6.45 -28.20
C SER A 30 13.30 -5.60 -27.33
N SER A 31 14.59 -5.64 -27.64
CA SER A 31 15.63 -4.85 -26.96
C SER A 31 15.55 -3.33 -27.24
N ARG A 32 14.41 -2.82 -27.69
CA ARG A 32 14.21 -1.39 -27.94
C ARG A 32 13.82 -0.70 -26.63
N PRO A 33 14.59 0.29 -26.15
CA PRO A 33 14.17 1.08 -25.00
C PRO A 33 12.86 1.80 -25.35
N CYS A 34 11.79 1.53 -24.60
CA CYS A 34 10.55 2.29 -24.68
C CYS A 34 10.60 3.41 -23.65
N ALA A 35 10.56 4.66 -24.10
CA ALA A 35 10.45 5.82 -23.25
C ALA A 35 9.03 6.38 -23.37
N CYS A 36 8.36 6.57 -22.24
CA CYS A 36 7.07 7.25 -22.16
C CYS A 36 7.18 8.46 -21.23
N SER A 37 6.50 9.54 -21.56
CA SER A 37 6.34 10.72 -20.70
C SER A 37 4.86 10.92 -20.36
N LEU A 38 4.57 11.14 -19.08
CA LEU A 38 3.21 11.42 -18.58
C LEU A 38 3.14 12.89 -18.15
N PRO A 39 2.60 13.78 -19.00
CA PRO A 39 2.42 15.17 -18.60
C PRO A 39 1.33 15.26 -17.53
N PHE A 40 1.57 16.08 -16.52
CA PHE A 40 0.58 16.40 -15.49
C PHE A 40 0.67 17.88 -15.12
N TYR A 41 -0.43 18.42 -14.59
CA TYR A 41 -0.53 19.80 -14.13
C TYR A 41 -0.97 19.81 -12.67
N LEU A 42 -0.41 20.72 -11.89
CA LEU A 42 -0.80 20.93 -10.50
C LEU A 42 -1.67 22.18 -10.44
N ASP A 43 -2.92 22.03 -9.99
CA ASP A 43 -3.85 23.17 -9.84
C ASP A 43 -3.37 24.17 -8.77
N GLN A 44 -2.51 23.71 -7.85
CA GLN A 44 -1.92 24.51 -6.79
C GLN A 44 -0.43 24.21 -6.66
N PRO A 45 0.41 25.21 -6.32
CA PRO A 45 1.81 24.98 -6.04
C PRO A 45 1.99 24.10 -4.78
N TYR A 46 3.06 23.31 -4.81
CA TYR A 46 3.50 22.49 -3.69
C TYR A 46 4.69 23.24 -3.07
N ASP A 47 4.46 23.88 -1.92
CA ASP A 47 5.41 24.83 -1.31
C ASP A 47 6.63 24.15 -0.63
N SER A 48 6.81 22.84 -0.82
CA SER A 48 7.85 22.03 -0.16
C SER A 48 8.42 20.98 -1.10
N ASN A 49 9.39 20.19 -0.61
CA ASN A 49 10.02 19.11 -1.37
C ASN A 49 8.96 18.13 -1.92
N VAL A 50 8.99 17.92 -3.23
CA VAL A 50 8.13 16.97 -3.94
C VAL A 50 8.82 15.61 -4.00
N PHE A 51 8.10 14.56 -3.60
CA PHE A 51 8.57 13.18 -3.64
C PHE A 51 7.66 12.34 -4.53
N MET A 52 8.25 11.45 -5.33
CA MET A 52 7.52 10.51 -6.19
C MET A 52 7.55 9.12 -5.56
N TYR A 53 6.38 8.49 -5.44
CA TYR A 53 6.24 7.13 -4.91
C TYR A 53 5.35 6.27 -5.81
N TYR A 54 5.61 4.97 -5.78
CA TYR A 54 4.72 3.99 -6.38
C TYR A 54 3.63 3.61 -5.36
N GLY A 55 2.38 3.50 -5.81
CA GLY A 55 1.28 3.09 -4.93
C GLY A 55 1.46 1.64 -4.45
N LEU A 56 1.67 1.47 -3.14
CA LEU A 56 1.81 0.17 -2.48
C LEU A 56 0.60 -0.08 -1.57
N PRO A 57 -0.29 -1.04 -1.88
CA PRO A 57 -1.47 -1.31 -1.07
C PRO A 57 -1.09 -1.94 0.27
N ALA A 58 -1.66 -1.41 1.36
CA ALA A 58 -1.42 -1.89 2.73
C ALA A 58 -2.25 -3.14 3.09
N THR A 59 -3.23 -3.50 2.27
CA THR A 59 -4.14 -4.64 2.49
C THR A 59 -3.83 -5.81 1.55
N GLY A 60 -4.33 -7.00 1.91
CA GLY A 60 -4.09 -8.25 1.16
C GLY A 60 -2.72 -8.87 1.41
N ILE A 61 -2.07 -8.55 2.53
CA ILE A 61 -0.75 -9.03 2.96
C ILE A 61 -0.84 -10.04 4.13
N ALA A 62 -1.92 -10.05 4.89
CA ALA A 62 -2.16 -11.01 5.96
C ALA A 62 -2.91 -12.26 5.46
N TRP A 63 -2.72 -13.40 6.13
CA TRP A 63 -3.51 -14.59 5.85
C TRP A 63 -4.98 -14.35 6.18
N TRP A 64 -5.86 -14.85 5.30
CA TRP A 64 -7.31 -14.66 5.45
C TRP A 64 -7.82 -15.14 6.82
N THR A 65 -7.36 -16.29 7.29
CA THR A 65 -7.74 -16.85 8.60
C THR A 65 -7.22 -16.00 9.76
N ASP A 66 -6.01 -15.45 9.65
CA ASP A 66 -5.49 -14.55 10.68
C ASP A 66 -6.37 -13.30 10.76
N LYS A 67 -6.68 -12.66 9.62
CA LYS A 67 -7.49 -11.42 9.58
C LYS A 67 -8.96 -11.60 9.96
N HIS A 68 -9.63 -12.66 9.50
CA HIS A 68 -11.10 -12.79 9.62
C HIS A 68 -11.54 -13.73 10.75
N VAL A 69 -10.63 -14.55 11.29
CA VAL A 69 -10.97 -15.55 12.32
C VAL A 69 -10.23 -15.28 13.62
N LYS A 70 -8.90 -15.19 13.56
CA LYS A 70 -8.05 -15.17 14.76
C LYS A 70 -7.99 -13.80 15.44
N PHE A 71 -7.75 -12.74 14.68
CA PHE A 71 -7.61 -11.39 15.21
C PHE A 71 -8.95 -10.65 15.10
N ARG A 72 -9.38 -9.97 16.17
CA ARG A 72 -10.61 -9.18 16.21
C ARG A 72 -10.44 -7.95 17.10
N ASN A 73 -11.13 -6.88 16.71
CA ASN A 73 -11.28 -5.69 17.56
C ASN A 73 -12.34 -5.92 18.63
N PRO A 74 -12.12 -5.42 19.87
CA PRO A 74 -13.15 -5.44 20.91
C PRO A 74 -14.35 -4.59 20.46
N GLY A 75 -15.56 -5.13 20.59
CA GLY A 75 -16.78 -4.41 20.19
C GLY A 75 -16.95 -4.18 18.68
N GLY A 76 -16.10 -4.76 17.82
CA GLY A 76 -16.16 -4.55 16.37
C GLY A 76 -15.38 -3.32 15.90
N ASN A 77 -15.76 -2.77 14.74
CA ASN A 77 -15.03 -1.68 14.07
C ASN A 77 -15.72 -0.29 14.18
N GLU A 78 -16.82 -0.18 14.94
CA GLU A 78 -17.66 1.02 14.94
C GLU A 78 -17.01 2.23 15.64
N ASN A 79 -16.42 2.03 16.82
CA ASN A 79 -15.75 3.10 17.58
C ASN A 79 -14.57 2.55 18.38
N LEU A 80 -13.44 2.34 17.69
CA LEU A 80 -12.24 1.76 18.30
C LEU A 80 -11.71 2.56 19.50
N PRO A 81 -11.61 3.91 19.47
CA PRO A 81 -11.14 4.66 20.63
C PRO A 81 -11.97 4.40 21.91
N ALA A 82 -13.30 4.28 21.79
CA ALA A 82 -14.16 3.94 22.91
C ALA A 82 -13.95 2.50 23.38
N ALA A 83 -13.80 1.55 22.44
CA ALA A 83 -13.56 0.14 22.75
C ALA A 83 -12.23 -0.11 23.49
N PHE A 84 -11.25 0.79 23.32
CA PHE A 84 -9.95 0.76 23.99
C PHE A 84 -9.84 1.70 25.19
N GLN A 85 -10.96 2.27 25.67
CA GLN A 85 -10.96 3.16 26.83
C GLN A 85 -10.41 2.45 28.08
N GLY A 86 -9.50 3.11 28.80
CA GLY A 86 -8.83 2.56 29.97
C GLY A 86 -7.62 1.66 29.66
N THR A 87 -7.28 1.47 28.39
CA THR A 87 -6.03 0.83 27.97
C THR A 87 -4.95 1.86 27.65
N MET A 88 -3.69 1.43 27.64
CA MET A 88 -2.55 2.27 27.24
C MET A 88 -1.82 1.62 26.07
N LYS A 89 -1.27 2.46 25.18
CA LYS A 89 -0.40 1.98 24.11
C LYS A 89 0.90 1.38 24.67
N PRO A 90 1.54 0.44 23.96
CA PRO A 90 2.86 -0.05 24.34
C PRO A 90 3.90 1.08 24.38
N VAL A 91 4.93 0.91 25.23
CA VAL A 91 5.93 1.94 25.54
C VAL A 91 6.63 2.50 24.28
N ASN A 92 7.01 1.62 23.35
CA ASN A 92 7.76 1.99 22.15
C ASN A 92 6.86 2.36 20.95
N TRP A 93 5.55 2.46 21.13
CA TRP A 93 4.64 2.80 20.04
C TRP A 93 4.43 4.30 19.98
N HIS A 94 4.55 4.89 18.79
CA HIS A 94 4.21 6.30 18.59
C HIS A 94 2.69 6.53 18.68
N TRP A 95 1.89 5.64 18.08
CA TRP A 95 0.43 5.72 18.02
C TRP A 95 -0.21 4.51 18.73
N PRO A 96 -1.42 4.64 19.31
CA PRO A 96 -2.16 3.51 19.83
C PRO A 96 -2.64 2.58 18.70
N VAL A 97 -3.02 1.35 19.06
CA VAL A 97 -3.40 0.32 18.08
C VAL A 97 -4.61 0.67 17.22
N TYR A 98 -5.51 1.52 17.72
CA TYR A 98 -6.70 1.98 17.01
C TYR A 98 -6.45 3.24 16.16
N GLU A 99 -5.19 3.67 15.99
CA GLU A 99 -4.77 4.77 15.11
C GLU A 99 -3.65 4.32 14.16
N LEU A 100 -3.58 3.03 13.84
CA LEU A 100 -2.54 2.48 12.96
C LEU A 100 -2.81 2.76 11.47
N ASP A 101 -4.08 2.88 11.09
CA ASP A 101 -4.49 3.17 9.71
C ASP A 101 -5.71 4.09 9.70
N SER A 102 -5.87 4.81 8.60
CA SER A 102 -7.05 5.60 8.26
C SER A 102 -8.24 4.73 7.82
N ASP A 103 -7.99 3.55 7.25
CA ASP A 103 -9.02 2.60 6.84
C ASP A 103 -9.56 1.81 8.05
N PRO A 104 -10.85 1.97 8.42
CA PRO A 104 -11.44 1.25 9.56
C PRO A 104 -11.35 -0.29 9.43
N GLU A 105 -11.35 -0.83 8.21
CA GLU A 105 -11.25 -2.27 7.94
C GLU A 105 -9.80 -2.78 7.95
N ASN A 106 -8.84 -1.89 8.20
CA ASN A 106 -7.43 -2.18 8.38
C ASN A 106 -6.84 -1.50 9.62
N ASN A 107 -7.63 -1.31 10.67
CA ASN A 107 -7.20 -0.63 11.89
C ASN A 107 -7.46 -1.46 13.16
N GLY A 108 -6.82 -1.12 14.28
CA GLY A 108 -6.88 -1.94 15.49
C GLY A 108 -6.08 -3.24 15.36
N PHE A 109 -6.53 -4.29 16.04
CA PHE A 109 -5.91 -5.62 16.00
C PHE A 109 -6.08 -6.35 14.66
N ILE A 110 -6.99 -5.90 13.79
CA ILE A 110 -7.16 -6.45 12.45
C ILE A 110 -6.27 -5.77 11.39
N ASN A 111 -5.49 -4.77 11.78
CA ASN A 111 -4.50 -4.14 10.90
C ASN A 111 -3.52 -5.19 10.36
N GLU A 112 -3.37 -5.25 9.04
CA GLU A 112 -2.63 -6.35 8.40
C GLU A 112 -1.12 -6.29 8.67
N ASP A 113 -0.52 -5.10 8.77
CA ASP A 113 0.89 -4.94 9.15
C ASP A 113 1.13 -5.45 10.57
N PHE A 114 0.24 -5.11 11.50
CA PHE A 114 0.28 -5.62 12.86
C PHE A 114 0.16 -7.15 12.90
N ILE A 115 -0.79 -7.74 12.17
CA ILE A 115 -0.97 -9.20 12.09
C ILE A 115 0.30 -9.87 11.56
N VAL A 116 0.87 -9.35 10.46
CA VAL A 116 2.10 -9.88 9.88
C VAL A 116 3.26 -9.80 10.87
N TRP A 117 3.36 -8.71 11.64
CA TRP A 117 4.36 -8.58 12.69
C TRP A 117 4.19 -9.63 13.79
N MET A 118 2.96 -9.80 14.30
CA MET A 118 2.64 -10.72 15.40
C MET A 118 2.83 -12.19 15.05
N ARG A 119 2.84 -12.56 13.76
CA ARG A 119 3.16 -13.91 13.33
C ARG A 119 4.63 -14.23 13.61
N THR A 120 4.90 -15.04 14.63
CA THR A 120 6.27 -15.39 15.03
C THR A 120 7.00 -16.15 13.91
N ALA A 121 8.25 -15.76 13.67
CA ALA A 121 9.14 -16.48 12.75
C ALA A 121 9.91 -17.56 13.51
N ALA A 122 10.21 -18.67 12.85
CA ALA A 122 10.94 -19.79 13.46
C ALA A 122 12.45 -19.54 13.60
N LEU A 123 13.00 -18.57 12.87
CA LEU A 123 14.43 -18.27 12.80
C LEU A 123 14.72 -16.81 13.21
N PRO A 124 15.90 -16.52 13.79
CA PRO A 124 16.26 -15.16 14.23
C PRO A 124 16.42 -14.19 13.05
N THR A 125 16.88 -14.68 11.90
CA THR A 125 16.88 -13.93 10.64
C THR A 125 15.60 -14.24 9.88
N PHE A 126 14.68 -13.29 9.81
CA PHE A 126 13.40 -13.47 9.15
C PHE A 126 13.07 -12.30 8.22
N ARG A 127 12.20 -12.58 7.25
CA ARG A 127 11.56 -11.57 6.41
C ARG A 127 10.07 -11.61 6.66
N LYS A 128 9.44 -10.45 6.64
CA LYS A 128 7.99 -10.30 6.75
C LYS A 128 7.49 -9.56 5.53
N LEU A 129 6.32 -9.98 5.04
CA LEU A 129 5.69 -9.32 3.90
C LEU A 129 5.27 -7.91 4.33
N TYR A 130 5.71 -6.90 3.59
CA TYR A 130 5.28 -5.52 3.85
C TYR A 130 4.19 -5.10 2.87
N ARG A 131 4.44 -5.16 1.56
CA ARG A 131 3.49 -4.73 0.53
C ARG A 131 3.53 -5.69 -0.65
N ILE A 132 2.40 -5.85 -1.33
CA ILE A 132 2.29 -6.60 -2.58
C ILE A 132 1.89 -5.65 -3.70
N ILE A 133 2.66 -5.65 -4.78
CA ILE A 133 2.26 -4.99 -6.01
C ILE A 133 1.42 -5.99 -6.81
N GLN A 134 0.10 -5.78 -6.82
CA GLN A 134 -0.82 -6.66 -7.53
C GLN A 134 -0.49 -6.64 -9.03
N ARG A 135 -0.37 -7.84 -9.61
CA ARG A 135 -0.18 -7.97 -11.05
C ARG A 135 -1.47 -7.54 -11.74
N LYS A 136 -1.41 -6.52 -12.59
CA LYS A 136 -2.55 -6.17 -13.45
C LYS A 136 -2.68 -7.25 -14.52
N ASN A 137 -3.90 -7.66 -14.88
CA ASN A 137 -4.22 -8.71 -15.85
C ASN A 137 -3.87 -8.37 -17.32
N ASN A 138 -3.00 -7.39 -17.52
CA ASN A 138 -2.63 -6.89 -18.82
C ASN A 138 -1.29 -7.53 -19.23
N MET A 139 -0.97 -7.53 -20.53
CA MET A 139 0.31 -8.01 -21.07
C MET A 139 1.52 -7.11 -20.70
N VAL A 140 1.35 -6.25 -19.70
CA VAL A 140 2.28 -5.18 -19.30
C VAL A 140 2.94 -5.56 -17.98
N PRO A 141 4.26 -5.37 -17.79
CA PRO A 141 4.89 -5.45 -16.48
C PRO A 141 4.36 -4.35 -15.53
N THR A 142 3.95 -4.72 -14.31
CA THR A 142 3.42 -3.73 -13.33
C THR A 142 4.48 -2.71 -12.91
N LEU A 143 5.75 -3.13 -12.87
CA LEU A 143 6.89 -2.26 -12.61
C LEU A 143 7.72 -2.13 -13.88
N PRO A 144 7.67 -0.98 -14.58
CA PRO A 144 8.52 -0.74 -15.73
C PRO A 144 9.98 -0.59 -15.29
N ARG A 145 10.90 -0.84 -16.22
CA ARG A 145 12.33 -0.60 -16.01
C ARG A 145 12.58 0.91 -15.86
N GLY A 146 13.36 1.28 -14.84
CA GLY A 146 13.88 2.64 -14.63
C GLY A 146 15.23 2.85 -15.28
#